data_AF-A0A151UAT3-F1
#
_entry.id   AF-A0A151UAT3-F1
#
_cell.length_a   1.000
_cell.length_b   1.000
_cell.length_c   1.000
_cell.angle_alpha   90.00
_cell.angle_beta   90.00
_cell.angle_gamma   90.00
#
_symmetry.space_group_name_H-M   'P 1'
#
loop_
_entity.id
_entity.type
_entity.pdbx_description
1 polymer ?
#
loop_
_entity_poly.entity_id
_entity_poly.type
_entity_poly.pdbx_seq_one_letter_code
_entity_poly.pdbx_strand_id
1 'polypeptide(L)'
;MFAVARLVRVSATSNSKLGLHRRSLNHHHAPPLPPAFYLSRLCTNLDTLRKVHASLAVHGLGGELLLATKLLSLYASFGRLRHARLLFDLLPTRDLYSLKVMTRAYFLRDMHSQV
;
A
#
# COMPACT_ATOMS: atom_id res chain seq x y z
N MET A 1 -21.50 -13.38 6.39
CA MET A 1 -21.01 -13.77 5.06
C MET A 1 -19.63 -14.40 5.22
N PHE A 2 -19.63 -15.74 5.17
CA PHE A 2 -18.61 -16.78 5.02
C PHE A 2 -17.19 -16.66 5.57
N ALA A 3 -16.86 -17.67 6.36
CA ALA A 3 -15.55 -18.06 6.84
C ALA A 3 -15.05 -19.33 6.11
N VAL A 4 -13.71 -19.51 6.14
CA VAL A 4 -12.90 -20.75 6.05
C VAL A 4 -12.77 -21.49 4.70
N ALA A 5 -11.50 -21.74 4.33
CA ALA A 5 -10.91 -23.06 4.02
C ALA A 5 -10.09 -23.17 2.71
N ARG A 6 -8.79 -23.42 2.93
CA ARG A 6 -7.77 -24.09 2.08
C ARG A 6 -8.28 -25.00 0.95
N LEU A 7 -7.52 -25.03 -0.15
CA LEU A 7 -7.06 -26.30 -0.72
C LEU A 7 -5.71 -26.17 -1.44
N VAL A 8 -4.76 -26.96 -0.94
CA VAL A 8 -3.43 -27.28 -1.50
C VAL A 8 -3.58 -28.29 -2.63
N ARG A 9 -2.64 -28.28 -3.59
CA ARG A 9 -1.91 -29.42 -4.22
C ARG A 9 -1.27 -28.91 -5.54
N VAL A 10 -0.13 -29.35 -6.08
CA VAL A 10 0.85 -30.45 -5.89
C VAL A 10 1.97 -30.14 -6.91
N SER A 11 3.27 -30.18 -6.64
CA SER A 11 4.15 -31.37 -6.70
C SER A 11 5.61 -30.89 -6.54
N ALA A 12 6.45 -31.62 -5.80
CA ALA A 12 7.83 -31.89 -6.23
C ALA A 12 8.41 -33.02 -5.36
N THR A 13 9.14 -33.90 -6.02
CA THR A 13 9.48 -35.28 -5.71
C THR A 13 10.65 -35.48 -4.73
N SER A 14 10.49 -36.46 -3.84
CA SER A 14 11.45 -37.51 -3.42
C SER A 14 12.97 -37.31 -3.64
N ASN A 15 13.77 -37.30 -2.56
CA ASN A 15 14.65 -38.44 -2.18
C ASN A 15 15.63 -38.15 -1.01
N SER A 16 15.56 -39.06 -0.02
CA SER A 16 16.61 -39.69 0.82
C SER A 16 17.73 -38.92 1.57
N LYS A 17 17.73 -39.20 2.88
CA LYS A 17 18.85 -39.52 3.81
C LYS A 17 19.75 -38.42 4.40
N LEU A 18 19.45 -38.18 5.69
CA LEU A 18 20.33 -38.15 6.88
C LEU A 18 21.49 -37.14 6.92
N GLY A 19 21.25 -36.13 7.76
CA GLY A 19 22.13 -35.82 8.88
C GLY A 19 23.31 -34.92 8.55
N LEU A 20 23.13 -33.61 8.79
CA LEU A 20 24.16 -32.80 9.44
C LEU A 20 23.56 -31.45 9.90
N HIS A 21 23.58 -31.29 11.22
CA HIS A 21 23.67 -30.01 11.93
C HIS A 21 22.61 -28.94 11.60
N ARG A 22 21.46 -29.02 12.31
CA ARG A 22 20.56 -27.86 12.49
C ARG A 22 21.30 -26.77 13.27
N ARG A 23 22.09 -25.96 12.58
CA ARG A 23 22.47 -24.64 13.07
C ARG A 23 21.24 -23.76 12.95
N SER A 24 20.74 -23.37 14.11
CA SER A 24 19.75 -22.32 14.27
C SER A 24 20.24 -21.07 13.55
N LEU A 25 19.70 -20.79 12.38
CA LEU A 25 19.75 -19.44 11.82
C LEU A 25 18.56 -18.70 12.42
N ASN A 26 18.81 -18.04 13.54
CA ASN A 26 18.10 -16.82 13.90
C ASN A 26 18.37 -15.79 12.80
N HIS A 27 17.77 -15.99 11.62
CA HIS A 27 17.53 -14.88 10.74
C HIS A 27 16.41 -14.09 11.40
N HIS A 28 16.77 -12.96 11.99
CA HIS A 28 15.88 -11.82 12.08
C HIS A 28 15.42 -11.50 10.66
N HIS A 29 14.41 -12.22 10.20
CA HIS A 29 13.67 -11.90 8.99
C HIS A 29 12.93 -10.61 9.34
N ALA A 30 13.56 -9.48 9.04
CA ALA A 30 12.86 -8.21 9.03
C ALA A 30 11.56 -8.43 8.24
N PRO A 31 10.39 -8.12 8.82
CA PRO A 31 9.14 -8.35 8.13
C PRO A 31 9.20 -7.67 6.77
N PRO A 32 8.74 -8.32 5.68
CA PRO A 32 8.70 -7.68 4.38
C PRO A 32 7.95 -6.35 4.53
N LEU A 33 8.61 -5.26 4.11
CA LEU A 33 8.07 -3.90 4.27
C LEU A 33 6.63 -3.86 3.75
N PRO A 34 5.72 -3.11 4.40
CA PRO A 34 4.33 -3.06 4.00
C PRO A 34 4.20 -2.71 2.50
N PRO A 35 3.27 -3.33 1.74
CA PRO A 35 3.11 -3.08 0.30
C PRO A 35 2.97 -1.59 -0.07
N ALA A 36 2.45 -0.78 0.86
CA ALA A 36 2.37 0.67 0.77
C ALA A 36 3.74 1.36 0.55
N PHE A 37 4.84 0.80 1.05
CA PHE A 37 6.17 1.39 0.89
C PHE A 37 6.64 1.38 -0.57
N TYR A 38 6.31 0.33 -1.32
CA TYR A 38 6.71 0.20 -2.72
C TYR A 38 5.92 1.12 -3.66
N LEU A 39 4.72 1.57 -3.27
CA LEU A 39 3.87 2.39 -4.13
C LEU A 39 4.50 3.72 -4.52
N SER A 40 5.28 4.36 -3.64
CA SER A 40 5.97 5.61 -3.98
C SER A 40 7.07 5.44 -5.03
N ARG A 41 7.64 4.24 -5.15
CA ARG A 41 8.67 3.94 -6.15
C ARG A 41 8.07 3.55 -7.50
N LEU A 42 6.87 2.95 -7.47
CA LEU A 42 6.15 2.52 -8.68
C LEU A 42 5.37 3.65 -9.36
N CYS A 43 4.92 4.63 -8.59
CA CYS A 43 4.11 5.74 -9.11
C CYS A 43 5.00 6.96 -9.39
N THR A 44 5.60 7.02 -10.59
CA THR A 44 6.40 8.17 -11.03
C THR A 44 5.58 9.28 -11.67
N ASN A 45 4.36 8.96 -12.11
CA ASN A 45 3.44 9.90 -12.74
C ASN A 45 1.97 9.54 -12.42
N LEU A 46 1.04 10.37 -12.87
CA LEU A 46 -0.38 10.17 -12.59
C LEU A 46 -0.97 8.92 -13.24
N ASP A 47 -0.49 8.51 -14.40
CA ASP A 47 -1.01 7.34 -15.10
C ASP A 47 -0.63 6.04 -14.40
N THR A 48 0.61 5.94 -13.92
CA THR A 48 1.06 4.81 -13.08
C THR A 48 0.29 4.78 -11.75
N LEU A 49 0.07 5.93 -11.12
CA LEU A 49 -0.76 6.02 -9.90
C LEU A 49 -2.20 5.53 -10.12
N ARG A 50 -2.82 5.91 -11.25
CA ARG A 50 -4.18 5.45 -11.59
C ARG A 50 -4.24 3.95 -11.83
N LYS A 51 -3.26 3.39 -12.56
CA LYS A 51 -3.16 1.94 -12.79
C LYS A 51 -3.00 1.17 -11.48
N VAL A 52 -2.15 1.65 -10.58
CA VAL A 52 -1.98 1.08 -9.23
C VAL A 52 -3.27 1.18 -8.43
N HIS A 53 -3.91 2.34 -8.40
CA HIS A 53 -5.19 2.53 -7.69
C HIS A 53 -6.27 1.58 -8.22
N ALA A 54 -6.41 1.45 -9.54
CA ALA A 54 -7.34 0.51 -10.16
C ALA A 54 -7.01 -0.94 -9.81
N SER A 55 -5.73 -1.34 -9.85
CA SER A 55 -5.30 -2.67 -9.45
C SER A 55 -5.65 -2.97 -7.99
N LEU A 56 -5.39 -2.04 -7.08
CA LEU A 56 -5.74 -2.19 -5.67
C LEU A 56 -7.26 -2.32 -5.47
N ALA A 57 -8.06 -1.55 -6.22
CA ALA A 57 -9.51 -1.65 -6.17
C ALA A 57 -10.01 -3.03 -6.65
N VAL A 58 -9.46 -3.54 -7.76
CA VAL A 58 -9.83 -4.86 -8.33
C VAL A 58 -9.50 -6.00 -7.37
N HIS A 59 -8.38 -5.90 -6.64
CA HIS A 59 -7.99 -6.92 -5.66
C HIS A 59 -8.63 -6.72 -4.27
N GLY A 60 -9.54 -5.75 -4.10
CA GLY A 60 -10.18 -5.47 -2.81
C GLY A 60 -9.27 -4.82 -1.76
N LEU A 61 -8.08 -4.36 -2.17
CA LEU A 61 -7.07 -3.75 -1.30
C LEU A 61 -7.20 -2.22 -1.20
N GLY A 62 -8.18 -1.61 -1.87
CA GLY A 62 -8.39 -0.16 -1.87
C GLY A 62 -8.78 0.43 -0.51
N GLY A 63 -9.33 -0.37 0.41
CA GLY A 63 -9.75 0.05 1.74
C GLY A 63 -8.72 -0.17 2.86
N GLU A 64 -7.60 -0.82 2.55
CA GLU A 64 -6.50 -1.02 3.50
C GLU A 64 -5.91 0.34 3.92
N LEU A 65 -5.98 0.67 5.21
CA LEU A 65 -5.61 1.99 5.74
C LEU A 65 -4.21 2.43 5.27
N LEU A 66 -3.23 1.53 5.32
CA LEU A 66 -1.86 1.84 4.88
C LEU A 66 -1.77 2.16 3.38
N LEU A 67 -2.51 1.44 2.55
CA LEU A 67 -2.52 1.63 1.10
C LEU A 67 -3.30 2.89 0.71
N ALA A 68 -4.47 3.10 1.32
CA ALA A 68 -5.29 4.28 1.10
C ALA A 68 -4.58 5.56 1.54
N THR A 69 -3.92 5.56 2.71
CA THR A 69 -3.12 6.69 3.19
C THR A 69 -1.89 6.97 2.30
N LYS A 70 -1.31 5.94 1.69
CA LYS A 70 -0.23 6.13 0.73
C LYS A 70 -0.73 6.68 -0.61
N LEU A 71 -1.83 6.16 -1.14
CA LEU A 71 -2.49 6.69 -2.34
C LEU A 71 -2.88 8.16 -2.14
N LEU A 72 -3.43 8.48 -0.98
CA LEU A 72 -3.74 9.85 -0.55
C LEU A 72 -2.53 10.78 -0.71
N SER A 73 -1.39 10.38 -0.13
CA SER A 73 -0.12 11.13 -0.22
C SER A 73 0.34 11.33 -1.66
N LEU A 74 0.25 10.29 -2.49
CA LEU A 74 0.65 10.36 -3.90
C LEU A 74 -0.28 11.25 -4.73
N TYR A 75 -1.61 11.14 -4.56
CA TYR A 75 -2.54 12.04 -5.24
C TYR A 75 -2.35 13.50 -4.82
N ALA A 76 -2.06 13.75 -3.54
CA ALA A 76 -1.72 15.07 -3.05
C ALA A 76 -0.42 15.61 -3.69
N SER A 77 0.66 14.81 -3.74
CA SER A 77 1.94 15.23 -4.33
C SER A 77 1.87 15.50 -5.84
N PHE A 78 1.01 14.79 -6.57
CA PHE A 78 0.73 15.08 -7.99
C PHE A 78 -0.31 16.18 -8.21
N GLY A 79 -0.68 16.94 -7.17
CA GLY A 79 -1.60 18.08 -7.28
C GLY A 79 -3.06 17.72 -7.52
N ARG A 80 -3.44 16.45 -7.36
CA ARG A 80 -4.82 15.97 -7.54
C ARG A 80 -5.59 15.97 -6.23
N LEU A 81 -5.81 17.17 -5.71
CA LEU A 81 -6.39 17.37 -4.37
C LEU A 81 -7.82 16.85 -4.24
N ARG A 82 -8.64 16.90 -5.31
CA ARG A 82 -9.99 16.31 -5.31
C ARG A 82 -9.94 14.79 -5.05
N HIS A 83 -9.04 14.07 -5.73
CA HIS A 83 -8.88 12.62 -5.52
C HIS A 83 -8.28 12.31 -4.16
N ALA A 84 -7.32 13.12 -3.70
CA ALA A 84 -6.79 13.01 -2.34
C ALA A 84 -7.91 13.19 -1.29
N ARG A 85 -8.77 14.20 -1.44
CA ARG A 85 -9.89 14.43 -0.51
C ARG A 85 -10.87 13.26 -0.48
N LEU A 86 -11.22 12.69 -1.63
CA LEU A 86 -12.10 11.51 -1.69
C LEU A 86 -11.50 10.32 -0.92
N LEU A 87 -10.20 10.05 -1.10
CA LEU A 87 -9.53 8.98 -0.36
C LEU A 87 -9.48 9.26 1.13
N PHE A 88 -9.19 10.50 1.52
CA PHE A 88 -9.22 10.93 2.92
C PHE A 88 -10.59 10.72 3.55
N ASP A 89 -11.67 10.88 2.77
CA ASP A 89 -13.03 10.68 3.26
C ASP A 89 -13.44 9.23 3.42
N LEU A 90 -12.85 8.36 2.60
CA LEU A 90 -13.03 6.92 2.64
C LEU A 90 -12.19 6.23 3.71
N LEU A 91 -11.22 6.93 4.33
CA LEU A 91 -10.42 6.35 5.40
C LEU A 91 -11.30 5.99 6.61
N PRO A 92 -11.31 4.72 7.06
CA PRO A 92 -12.10 4.31 8.22
C PRO A 92 -11.63 5.01 9.50
N THR A 93 -10.32 5.28 9.59
CA THR A 93 -9.70 6.02 10.68
C THR A 93 -8.78 7.09 10.08
N ARG A 94 -9.06 8.36 10.37
CA ARG A 94 -8.20 9.49 9.99
C ARG A 94 -7.13 9.67 11.07
N ASP A 95 -5.92 9.22 10.77
CA ASP A 95 -4.77 9.40 11.64
C ASP A 95 -4.14 10.80 11.48
N LEU A 96 -3.22 11.16 12.38
CA LEU A 96 -2.52 12.43 12.32
C LEU A 96 -1.72 12.59 11.01
N TYR A 97 -1.26 11.49 10.42
CA TYR A 97 -0.50 11.51 9.18
C TYR A 97 -1.36 11.94 7.98
N SER A 98 -2.52 11.29 7.78
CA SER A 98 -3.46 11.64 6.70
C SER A 98 -3.95 13.08 6.81
N LEU A 99 -4.16 13.58 8.03
CA LEU A 99 -4.50 14.99 8.27
C LEU A 99 -3.36 15.93 7.86
N LYS A 100 -2.11 15.65 8.26
CA LYS A 100 -0.93 16.44 7.88
C LYS A 100 -0.76 16.52 6.37
N VAL A 101 -0.98 15.40 5.67
CA VAL A 101 -0.93 15.35 4.19
C VAL A 101 -1.97 16.29 3.59
N MET A 102 -3.22 16.22 4.05
CA MET A 102 -4.30 17.07 3.53
C MET A 102 -4.06 18.55 3.81
N THR A 103 -3.71 18.92 5.04
CA THR A 103 -3.43 20.32 5.40
C THR A 103 -2.32 20.91 4.54
N ARG A 104 -1.20 20.18 4.37
CA ARG A 104 -0.11 20.61 3.47
C ARG A 104 -0.59 20.77 2.04
N ALA A 105 -1.39 19.84 1.54
CA ALA A 105 -1.86 19.85 0.16
C ALA A 105 -2.85 20.99 -0.13
N TYR A 106 -3.68 21.39 0.86
CA TYR A 106 -4.52 22.60 0.76
C TYR A 106 -3.67 23.86 0.76
N PHE A 107 -2.73 23.98 1.70
CA PHE A 107 -1.86 25.15 1.80
C PHE A 107 -1.07 25.38 0.51
N LEU A 108 -0.49 24.33 -0.06
CA LEU A 108 0.24 24.43 -1.33
C LEU A 108 -0.65 24.79 -2.52
N ARG A 109 -1.94 24.41 -2.51
CA ARG A 109 -2.87 24.79 -3.59
C ARG A 109 -3.21 26.28 -3.52
N ASP A 110 -3.42 26.82 -2.32
CA ASP A 110 -3.79 28.22 -2.11
C ASP A 110 -2.70 29.17 -2.64
N MET A 111 -1.43 28.83 -2.38
CA MET A 111 -0.25 29.56 -2.87
C MET A 111 -0.14 29.59 -4.41
N HIS A 112 -0.71 28.61 -5.12
CA HIS A 112 -0.73 28.58 -6.59
C HIS A 112 -1.94 29.30 -7.21
N SER A 113 -2.89 29.78 -6.40
CA SER A 113 -4.07 30.52 -6.87
C SER A 113 -3.91 32.05 -6.85
N GLN A 114 -2.74 32.53 -6.44
CA GLN A 114 -2.39 33.96 -6.28
C GLN A 114 -1.40 34.46 -7.36
N VAL A 115 -1.29 33.79 -8.51
CA VAL A 115 -0.43 34.22 -9.65
C VAL A 115 -1.25 34.36 -10.91
#